data_AF-A0A522U9J8-F1
#
_entry.id   AF-A0A522U9J8-F1
#
_cell.length_a   1.000
_cell.length_b   1.000
_cell.length_c   1.000
_cell.angle_alpha   90.00
_cell.angle_beta   90.00
_cell.angle_gamma   90.00
#
_symmetry.space_group_name_H-M   'P 1'
#
loop_
_entity.id
_entity.type
_entity.pdbx_description
1 polymer ?
#
loop_
_entity_poly.entity_id
_entity_poly.type
_entity_poly.pdbx_seq_one_letter_code
_entity_poly.pdbx_strand_id
1 'polypeptide(L)'
;MTSKRLSAAEQRQREQAALKHGLRAKSSNALRVRNYRTTRLLTRLQEIMADLGRPIQEAELPASRAWAQQEVLATDLFAALQAGRGGEKALEQYLAVRRLQLTYANALGLTPAARAALAATVTGAVGLAAQLAQRRAALEAK
;
A
#
# COMPACT_ATOMS: atom_id res chain seq x y z
N MET A 1 24.79 -30.97 16.13
CA MET A 1 24.13 -30.34 14.96
C MET A 1 25.20 -29.70 14.07
N THR A 2 25.70 -30.44 13.08
CA THR A 2 26.76 -30.00 12.17
C THR A 2 26.18 -29.06 11.12
N SER A 3 26.51 -27.77 11.22
CA SER A 3 26.16 -26.77 10.21
C SER A 3 26.92 -27.08 8.91
N LYS A 4 26.19 -27.55 7.89
CA LYS A 4 26.74 -27.83 6.55
C LYS A 4 27.18 -26.50 5.93
N ARG A 5 28.49 -26.30 5.73
CA ARG A 5 29.01 -25.12 5.03
C ARG A 5 28.56 -25.18 3.57
N LEU A 6 27.83 -24.15 3.15
CA LEU A 6 27.37 -24.00 1.77
C LEU A 6 28.56 -23.77 0.85
N SER A 7 28.51 -24.36 -0.33
CA SER A 7 29.49 -24.13 -1.39
C SER A 7 29.37 -22.71 -1.96
N ALA A 8 30.45 -22.21 -2.55
CA ALA A 8 30.47 -20.90 -3.20
C ALA A 8 29.41 -20.77 -4.31
N ALA A 9 29.03 -21.89 -4.96
CA ALA A 9 27.98 -21.94 -5.96
C ALA A 9 26.57 -21.81 -5.33
N GLU A 10 26.31 -22.48 -4.21
CA GLU A 10 25.05 -22.35 -3.47
C GLU A 10 24.90 -20.96 -2.83
N GLN A 11 26.01 -20.34 -2.40
CA GLN A 11 26.03 -18.95 -1.96
C GLN A 11 25.63 -18.00 -3.09
N ARG A 12 26.25 -18.10 -4.27
CA ARG A 12 25.88 -17.29 -5.44
C ARG A 12 24.45 -17.53 -5.91
N GLN A 13 23.96 -18.76 -5.85
CA GLN A 13 22.58 -19.09 -6.19
C GLN A 13 21.58 -18.46 -5.20
N ARG A 14 21.93 -18.41 -3.90
CA ARG A 14 21.13 -17.73 -2.87
C ARG A 14 21.18 -16.21 -2.98
N GLU A 15 22.33 -15.65 -3.34
CA GLU A 15 22.50 -14.21 -3.60
C GLU A 15 21.73 -13.78 -4.85
N GLN A 16 21.80 -14.56 -5.92
CA GLN A 16 20.97 -14.35 -7.11
C GLN A 16 19.48 -14.55 -6.83
N ALA A 17 19.12 -15.54 -6.00
CA ALA A 17 17.76 -15.71 -5.52
C ALA A 17 17.31 -14.46 -4.74
N ALA A 18 18.10 -13.94 -3.79
CA ALA A 18 17.78 -12.72 -3.04
C ALA A 18 17.58 -11.49 -3.96
N LEU A 19 18.42 -11.32 -4.98
CA LEU A 19 18.26 -10.31 -6.03
C LEU A 19 17.04 -10.56 -6.94
N LYS A 20 16.61 -11.82 -7.07
CA LYS A 20 15.34 -12.24 -7.69
C LYS A 20 14.14 -12.13 -6.75
N HIS A 21 14.33 -11.81 -5.46
CA HIS A 21 13.35 -12.08 -4.40
C HIS A 21 12.96 -10.88 -3.53
N GLY A 22 13.29 -9.64 -3.89
CA GLY A 22 12.45 -8.52 -3.41
C GLY A 22 10.95 -8.81 -3.70
N LEU A 23 10.71 -9.42 -4.87
CA LEU A 23 9.39 -9.81 -5.36
C LEU A 23 8.83 -11.15 -4.85
N ARG A 24 9.69 -12.10 -4.46
CA ARG A 24 9.34 -13.49 -4.10
C ARG A 24 10.16 -14.01 -2.91
N ALA A 25 10.47 -13.14 -1.96
CA ALA A 25 11.16 -13.49 -0.71
C ALA A 25 10.39 -14.58 0.02
N LYS A 26 10.87 -15.83 -0.07
CA LYS A 26 10.38 -16.96 0.73
C LYS A 26 11.26 -17.22 1.95
N SER A 27 12.43 -16.59 2.04
CA SER A 27 13.28 -16.74 3.22
C SER A 27 12.71 -15.93 4.38
N SER A 28 12.69 -16.53 5.58
CA SER A 28 12.20 -15.89 6.80
C SER A 28 12.87 -14.53 7.06
N ASN A 29 14.17 -14.41 6.77
CA ASN A 29 14.90 -13.16 6.94
C ASN A 29 14.42 -12.06 5.97
N ALA A 30 14.24 -12.37 4.69
CA ALA A 30 13.78 -11.39 3.72
C ALA A 30 12.32 -10.95 4.00
N LEU A 31 11.47 -11.87 4.46
CA LEU A 31 10.12 -11.55 4.93
C LEU A 31 10.15 -10.61 6.15
N ARG A 32 11.06 -10.85 7.10
CA ARG A 32 11.24 -9.98 8.28
C ARG A 32 11.68 -8.58 7.90
N VAL A 33 12.67 -8.45 7.02
CA VAL A 33 13.16 -7.14 6.53
C VAL A 33 12.05 -6.37 5.81
N ARG A 34 11.28 -7.03 4.94
CA ARG A 34 10.14 -6.41 4.26
C ARG A 34 9.07 -5.98 5.24
N ASN A 35 8.74 -6.82 6.22
CA ASN A 35 7.77 -6.48 7.25
C ASN A 35 8.23 -5.27 8.08
N TYR A 36 9.51 -5.20 8.46
CA TYR A 36 10.08 -4.05 9.16
C TYR A 36 9.93 -2.75 8.37
N ARG A 37 10.31 -2.75 7.08
CA ARG A 37 10.17 -1.58 6.20
C ARG A 37 8.70 -1.17 6.02
N THR A 38 7.82 -2.16 5.87
CA THR A 38 6.37 -1.95 5.78
C THR A 38 5.84 -1.27 7.04
N THR A 39 6.19 -1.79 8.22
CA THR A 39 5.74 -1.23 9.50
C THR A 39 6.25 0.19 9.68
N ARG A 40 7.53 0.47 9.41
CA ARG A 40 8.06 1.84 9.47
C ARG A 40 7.28 2.81 8.57
N LEU A 41 7.00 2.39 7.33
CA LEU A 41 6.27 3.22 6.39
C LEU A 41 4.81 3.42 6.83
N LEU A 42 4.16 2.39 7.35
CA LEU A 42 2.81 2.48 7.92
C LEU A 42 2.75 3.43 9.11
N THR A 43 3.69 3.32 10.06
CA THR A 43 3.78 4.24 11.20
C THR A 43 3.96 5.68 10.72
N ARG A 44 4.84 5.91 9.75
CA ARG A 44 5.03 7.24 9.19
C ARG A 44 3.78 7.78 8.48
N LEU A 45 3.05 6.91 7.78
CA LEU A 45 1.78 7.26 7.15
C LEU A 45 0.74 7.64 8.21
N GLN A 46 0.65 6.89 9.31
CA GLN A 46 -0.26 7.20 10.43
C GLN A 46 0.04 8.56 11.05
N GLU A 47 1.32 8.87 11.28
CA GLU A 47 1.77 10.18 11.79
C GLU A 47 1.34 11.31 10.84
N ILE A 48 1.68 11.20 9.55
CA ILE A 48 1.33 12.22 8.54
C ILE A 48 -0.18 12.43 8.47
N MET A 49 -0.94 11.34 8.50
CA MET A 49 -2.40 11.38 8.45
C MET A 49 -2.99 12.06 9.70
N ALA A 50 -2.44 11.79 10.88
CA ALA A 50 -2.81 12.47 12.11
C ALA A 50 -2.46 13.98 12.08
N ASP A 51 -1.28 14.34 11.58
CA ASP A 51 -0.85 15.74 11.42
C ASP A 51 -1.77 16.53 10.47
N LEU A 52 -2.35 15.85 9.49
CA LEU A 52 -3.36 16.41 8.57
C LEU A 52 -4.77 16.47 9.17
N GLY A 53 -4.94 16.15 10.47
CA GLY A 53 -6.23 16.13 11.15
C GLY A 53 -7.12 14.96 10.76
N ARG A 54 -6.58 13.94 10.08
CA ARG A 54 -7.32 12.74 9.65
C ARG A 54 -6.57 11.46 10.06
N PRO A 55 -6.56 11.11 11.35
CA PRO A 55 -5.91 9.88 11.80
C PRO A 55 -6.52 8.65 11.11
N ILE A 56 -5.66 7.68 10.75
CA ILE A 56 -6.08 6.42 10.15
C ILE A 56 -6.95 5.65 11.14
N GLN A 57 -8.15 5.27 10.72
CA GLN A 57 -9.07 4.47 11.52
C GLN A 57 -8.69 2.99 11.50
N GLU A 58 -9.16 2.23 12.49
CA GLU A 58 -8.88 0.79 12.58
C GLU A 58 -9.33 0.04 11.31
N ALA A 59 -10.48 0.40 10.76
CA ALA A 59 -11.01 -0.17 9.51
C ALA A 59 -10.12 0.14 8.29
N GLU A 60 -9.33 1.21 8.32
CA GLU A 60 -8.43 1.63 7.26
C GLU A 60 -7.03 0.98 7.39
N LEU A 61 -6.71 0.35 8.53
CA LEU A 61 -5.40 -0.26 8.77
C LEU A 61 -5.01 -1.36 7.76
N PRO A 62 -5.90 -2.30 7.37
CA PRO A 62 -5.55 -3.32 6.39
C PRO A 62 -5.18 -2.72 5.03
N ALA A 63 -5.96 -1.75 4.55
CA ALA A 63 -5.69 -1.05 3.30
C ALA A 63 -4.42 -0.21 3.36
N SER A 64 -4.18 0.48 4.48
CA SER A 64 -2.97 1.28 4.73
C SER A 64 -1.71 0.41 4.74
N ARG A 65 -1.79 -0.76 5.38
CA ARG A 65 -0.71 -1.75 5.36
C ARG A 65 -0.47 -2.29 3.95
N ALA A 66 -1.53 -2.61 3.21
CA ALA A 66 -1.42 -3.08 1.84
C ALA A 66 -0.74 -2.04 0.94
N TRP A 67 -1.13 -0.77 1.05
CA TRP A 67 -0.48 0.34 0.37
C TRP A 67 1.02 0.43 0.70
N ALA A 68 1.39 0.35 1.98
CA ALA A 68 2.78 0.40 2.41
C ALA A 68 3.60 -0.80 1.87
N GLN A 69 3.00 -2.00 1.80
CA GLN A 69 3.64 -3.17 1.20
C GLN A 69 3.92 -2.96 -0.29
N GLN A 70 2.97 -2.37 -1.03
CA GLN A 70 3.17 -2.07 -2.46
C GLN A 70 4.30 -1.05 -2.67
N GLU A 71 4.42 -0.02 -1.82
CA GLU A 71 5.49 0.96 -1.95
C GLU A 71 6.88 0.35 -1.70
N VAL A 72 7.00 -0.55 -0.71
CA VAL A 72 8.25 -1.28 -0.48
C VAL A 72 8.60 -2.17 -1.68
N LEU A 73 7.62 -2.89 -2.25
CA LEU A 73 7.82 -3.72 -3.44
C LEU A 73 8.19 -2.88 -4.68
N ALA A 74 7.54 -1.74 -4.87
CA ALA A 74 7.82 -0.82 -5.97
C ALA A 74 9.26 -0.30 -5.89
N THR A 75 9.72 0.04 -4.67
CA THR A 75 11.09 0.48 -4.42
C THR A 75 12.11 -0.61 -4.82
N ASP A 76 11.85 -1.86 -4.43
CA ASP A 76 12.74 -2.99 -4.73
C ASP A 76 12.77 -3.29 -6.24
N LEU A 77 11.61 -3.24 -6.90
CA LEU A 77 11.48 -3.39 -8.35
C LEU A 77 12.24 -2.30 -9.11
N PHE A 78 12.08 -1.05 -8.69
CA PHE A 78 12.75 0.08 -9.32
C PHE A 78 14.27 0.01 -9.13
N ALA A 79 14.75 -0.40 -7.95
CA ALA A 79 16.16 -0.65 -7.72
C ALA A 79 16.71 -1.78 -8.60
N ALA A 80 15.94 -2.84 -8.83
CA ALA A 80 16.32 -3.91 -9.75
C ALA A 80 16.43 -3.41 -11.20
N LEU A 81 15.47 -2.59 -11.64
CA LEU A 81 15.48 -1.96 -12.97
C LEU A 81 16.71 -1.06 -13.16
N GLN A 82 17.03 -0.21 -12.18
CA GLN A 82 18.23 0.64 -12.24
C GLN A 82 19.53 -0.17 -12.32
N ALA A 83 19.56 -1.35 -11.70
CA ALA A 83 20.70 -2.27 -11.79
C ALA A 83 20.71 -3.10 -13.10
N GLY A 84 19.84 -2.81 -14.07
CA GLY A 84 19.73 -3.55 -15.33
C GLY A 84 19.22 -4.99 -15.17
N ARG A 85 18.56 -5.31 -14.05
CA ARG A 85 18.07 -6.66 -13.75
C ARG A 85 16.61 -6.82 -14.12
N GLY A 86 16.27 -7.95 -14.75
CA GLY A 86 14.89 -8.37 -15.00
C GLY A 86 14.22 -7.81 -16.27
N GLY A 87 14.83 -6.82 -16.93
CA GLY A 87 14.41 -6.32 -18.25
C GLY A 87 12.95 -5.85 -18.29
N GLU A 88 12.31 -6.03 -19.44
CA GLU A 88 10.93 -5.63 -19.71
C GLU A 88 9.93 -6.20 -18.69
N LYS A 89 10.10 -7.46 -18.29
CA LYS A 89 9.24 -8.10 -17.29
C LYS A 89 9.27 -7.41 -15.92
N ALA A 90 10.43 -6.93 -15.49
CA ALA A 90 10.54 -6.19 -14.23
C ALA A 90 9.85 -4.81 -14.34
N LEU A 91 9.87 -4.20 -15.53
CA LEU A 91 9.19 -2.94 -15.80
C LEU A 91 7.66 -3.14 -15.76
N GLU A 92 7.15 -4.18 -16.41
CA GLU A 92 5.72 -4.53 -16.35
C GLU A 92 5.26 -4.76 -14.91
N GLN A 93 6.04 -5.49 -14.11
CA GLN A 93 5.75 -5.74 -12.70
C GLN A 93 5.77 -4.46 -11.88
N TYR A 94 6.74 -3.58 -12.11
CA TYR A 94 6.80 -2.27 -11.47
C TYR A 94 5.55 -1.45 -11.77
N LEU A 95 5.18 -1.34 -13.04
CA LEU A 95 3.97 -0.63 -13.46
C LEU A 95 2.71 -1.24 -12.86
N ALA A 96 2.60 -2.57 -12.81
CA ALA A 96 1.47 -3.26 -12.19
C ALA A 96 1.35 -2.95 -10.69
N VAL A 97 2.46 -2.98 -9.95
CA VAL A 97 2.49 -2.62 -8.52
C VAL A 97 2.07 -1.17 -8.32
N ARG A 98 2.56 -0.24 -9.14
CA ARG A 98 2.19 1.19 -9.05
C ARG A 98 0.70 1.43 -9.35
N ARG A 99 0.13 0.71 -10.32
CA ARG A 99 -1.32 0.76 -10.61
C ARG A 99 -2.15 0.27 -9.42
N LEU A 100 -1.77 -0.86 -8.83
CA LEU A 100 -2.46 -1.40 -7.64
C LEU A 100 -2.32 -0.46 -6.43
N GLN A 101 -1.14 0.12 -6.24
CA GLN A 101 -0.90 1.09 -5.18
C GLN A 101 -1.82 2.31 -5.30
N LEU A 102 -2.05 2.81 -6.53
CA LEU A 102 -2.95 3.92 -6.78
C LEU A 102 -4.38 3.61 -6.33
N THR A 103 -4.86 2.37 -6.50
CA THR A 103 -6.18 1.95 -6.02
C THR A 103 -6.31 2.11 -4.50
N TYR A 104 -5.32 1.62 -3.74
CA TYR A 104 -5.32 1.82 -2.29
C TYR A 104 -5.16 3.28 -1.90
N ALA A 105 -4.32 4.04 -2.61
CA ALA A 105 -4.12 5.47 -2.36
C ALA A 105 -5.42 6.27 -2.56
N ASN A 106 -6.22 5.90 -3.56
CA ASN A 106 -7.52 6.53 -3.81
C ASN A 106 -8.54 6.16 -2.73
N ALA A 107 -8.63 4.88 -2.36
CA ALA A 107 -9.52 4.44 -1.28
C ALA A 107 -9.20 5.13 0.06
N LEU A 108 -7.91 5.32 0.34
CA LEU A 108 -7.44 6.00 1.54
C LEU A 108 -7.44 7.52 1.43
N GLY A 109 -7.85 8.14 0.32
CA GLY A 109 -7.83 9.60 0.16
C GLY A 109 -6.43 10.22 0.24
N LEU A 110 -5.38 9.50 -0.17
CA LEU A 110 -4.00 10.01 -0.14
C LEU A 110 -3.73 11.00 -1.29
N THR A 111 -4.49 10.91 -2.38
CA THR A 111 -4.36 11.83 -3.53
C THR A 111 -5.30 13.04 -3.38
N PRO A 112 -4.93 14.23 -3.88
CA PRO A 112 -5.83 15.40 -3.85
C PRO A 112 -7.18 15.14 -4.53
N ALA A 113 -7.17 14.44 -5.66
CA ALA A 113 -8.39 14.06 -6.39
C ALA A 113 -9.28 13.13 -5.57
N ALA A 114 -8.70 12.12 -4.90
CA ALA A 114 -9.46 11.23 -4.03
C ALA A 114 -10.03 11.95 -2.81
N ARG A 115 -9.30 12.90 -2.21
CA ARG A 115 -9.84 13.73 -1.12
C ARG A 115 -11.03 14.56 -1.58
N ALA A 116 -10.93 15.20 -2.75
CA ALA A 116 -12.04 15.97 -3.31
C ALA A 116 -13.27 15.09 -3.58
N ALA A 117 -13.06 13.88 -4.12
CA ALA A 117 -14.14 12.92 -4.38
C ALA A 117 -14.83 12.45 -3.08
N LEU A 118 -14.05 12.15 -2.04
CA LEU A 118 -14.59 11.76 -0.74
C LEU A 118 -15.37 12.91 -0.09
N ALA A 119 -14.86 14.13 -0.16
CA ALA A 119 -15.56 15.32 0.36
C ALA A 119 -16.90 15.56 -0.36
N ALA A 120 -16.92 15.50 -1.70
CA ALA A 120 -18.14 15.65 -2.49
C ALA A 120 -19.20 14.59 -2.16
N THR A 121 -18.77 13.35 -1.87
CA THR A 121 -19.66 12.26 -1.47
C THR A 121 -20.34 12.56 -0.13
N VAL A 122 -19.59 13.08 0.85
CA VAL A 122 -20.13 13.47 2.16
C VAL A 122 -21.14 14.61 2.01
N THR A 123 -20.81 15.65 1.25
CA THR A 123 -21.73 16.78 1.02
C THR A 123 -23.04 16.34 0.36
N GLY A 124 -22.96 15.42 -0.63
CA GLY A 124 -24.15 14.85 -1.26
C GLY A 124 -25.02 14.04 -0.30
N ALA A 125 -24.41 13.22 0.56
CA ALA A 125 -25.12 12.42 1.56
C ALA A 125 -25.85 13.29 2.60
N VAL A 126 -25.22 14.37 3.06
CA VAL A 126 -25.85 15.35 3.96
C VAL A 126 -27.04 16.05 3.29
N GLY A 127 -26.88 16.44 2.02
CA GLY A 127 -27.97 17.02 1.24
C GLY A 127 -29.17 16.09 1.09
N LEU A 128 -28.93 14.80 0.84
CA LEU A 128 -29.98 13.78 0.76
C LEU A 128 -30.69 13.58 2.11
N ALA A 129 -29.93 13.51 3.21
CA ALA A 129 -30.51 13.36 4.55
C ALA A 129 -31.42 14.54 4.92
N ALA A 130 -31.01 15.77 4.58
CA ALA A 130 -31.83 16.97 4.79
C ALA A 130 -33.14 16.93 3.99
N GLN A 131 -33.09 16.49 2.73
CA GLN A 131 -34.29 16.35 1.89
C GLN A 131 -35.26 15.28 2.42
N LEU A 132 -34.73 14.15 2.92
CA LEU A 132 -35.55 13.11 3.53
C LEU A 132 -36.21 13.58 4.84
N ALA A 133 -35.49 14.35 5.66
CA ALA A 133 -36.04 14.94 6.88
C ALA A 133 -37.17 15.93 6.57
N GLN A 134 -36.99 16.80 5.57
CA GLN A 134 -38.03 17.73 5.10
C GLN A 134 -39.26 17.01 4.56
N ARG A 135 -39.08 15.94 3.78
CA ARG A 135 -40.19 15.13 3.27
C ARG A 135 -40.98 14.45 4.39
N ARG A 136 -40.29 13.94 5.41
CA ARG A 136 -40.93 13.30 6.57
C ARG A 136 -41.78 14.30 7.35
N ALA A 137 -41.23 15.48 7.66
CA ALA A 137 -41.95 16.54 8.35
C ALA A 137 -43.21 17.01 7.58
N ALA A 138 -43.13 17.08 6.23
CA ALA A 138 -44.28 17.45 5.39
C ALA A 138 -45.39 16.38 5.34
N LEU A 139 -45.05 15.10 5.58
CA LEU A 139 -46.03 14.01 5.67
C LEU A 139 -46.70 13.95 7.04
N GLU A 140 -45.97 14.26 8.12
CA GLU A 140 -46.49 14.28 9.50
C GLU A 140 -47.38 15.50 9.77
N ALA A 141 -47.31 16.56 8.94
CA ALA A 141 -48.13 17.77 9.04
C ALA A 141 -49.47 17.70 8.26
N LYS A 142 -49.77 16.56 7.62
CA LYS A 142 -51.04 16.30 6.92
C LYS A 142 -51.89 15.32 7.71
#